data_AF-A0A127T534-F1
#
_entry.id   AF-A0A127T534-F1
#
_cell.length_a   1.000
_cell.length_b   1.000
_cell.length_c   1.000
_cell.angle_alpha   90.00
_cell.angle_beta   90.00
_cell.angle_gamma   90.00
#
_symmetry.space_group_name_H-M   'P 1'
#
loop_
_entity.id
_entity.type
_entity.pdbx_description
1 polymer ?
#
loop_
_entity_poly.entity_id
_entity_poly.type
_entity_poly.pdbx_seq_one_letter_code
_entity_poly.pdbx_strand_id
1 'polypeptide(L)'
;MLARMISLDRASGAWDVRTGPFQEEDFPGLPDHDWTLLVQDVDKWDADVRELLAQFRFLPRWRVDDIMISFAATGGSVGAHVDHYDVFLLQAQGERRWMID
;
A
#
# COMPACT_ATOMS: atom_id res chain seq x y z
N MET A 1 -9.45 -9.57 5.00
CA MET A 1 -8.65 -8.37 4.73
C MET A 1 -8.42 -8.28 3.24
N LEU A 2 -8.72 -7.15 2.60
CA LEU A 2 -8.50 -6.99 1.17
C LEU A 2 -7.03 -6.64 0.95
N ALA A 3 -6.33 -7.48 0.19
CA ALA A 3 -4.93 -7.30 -0.14
C ALA A 3 -4.73 -7.42 -1.65
N ARG A 4 -3.82 -6.62 -2.20
CA ARG A 4 -3.44 -6.66 -3.61
C ARG A 4 -1.93 -6.66 -3.73
N MET A 5 -1.38 -7.55 -4.53
CA MET A 5 0.02 -7.54 -4.92
C MET A 5 0.10 -7.08 -6.37
N ILE A 6 0.91 -6.05 -6.61
CA ILE A 6 1.13 -5.49 -7.94
C ILE A 6 2.61 -5.68 -8.26
N SER A 7 2.91 -6.22 -9.44
CA SER A 7 4.28 -6.40 -9.92
C SER A 7 4.44 -5.87 -11.34
N LEU A 8 5.67 -5.46 -11.66
CA LEU A 8 6.08 -5.01 -12.99
C LEU A 8 7.17 -5.94 -13.52
N ASP A 9 6.90 -6.59 -14.65
CA ASP A 9 7.96 -7.24 -15.40
C ASP A 9 8.72 -6.18 -16.22
N ARG A 10 9.97 -5.90 -15.83
CA ARG A 10 10.83 -4.92 -16.51
C ARG A 10 11.21 -5.31 -17.94
N ALA A 11 11.20 -6.60 -18.28
CA ALA A 11 11.58 -7.06 -19.61
C ALA A 11 10.46 -6.83 -20.63
N SER A 12 9.22 -7.06 -20.24
CA SER A 12 8.04 -6.87 -21.10
C SER A 12 7.32 -5.53 -20.89
N GLY A 13 7.53 -4.88 -19.76
CA GLY A 13 6.75 -3.72 -19.31
C GLY A 13 5.33 -4.08 -18.83
N ALA A 14 5.03 -5.37 -18.67
CA ALA A 14 3.71 -5.84 -18.27
C ALA A 14 3.49 -5.69 -16.76
N TRP A 15 2.29 -5.24 -16.39
CA TRP A 15 1.83 -5.20 -15.01
C TRP A 15 0.99 -6.44 -14.70
N ASP A 16 1.22 -7.03 -13.54
CA ASP A 16 0.38 -8.10 -12.98
C ASP A 16 -0.24 -7.66 -11.66
N VAL A 17 -1.49 -8.09 -11.43
CA VAL A 17 -2.24 -7.78 -10.20
C VAL A 17 -2.86 -9.04 -9.65
N ARG A 18 -2.39 -9.46 -8.48
CA ARG A 18 -2.97 -10.58 -7.72
C ARG A 18 -3.79 -10.02 -6.56
N THR A 19 -4.98 -10.57 -6.35
CA THR A 19 -5.84 -10.20 -5.22
C THR A 19 -5.84 -11.33 -4.20
N GLY A 20 -5.68 -10.97 -2.92
CA GLY A 20 -5.68 -11.90 -1.80
C GLY A 20 -7.06 -12.49 -1.48
N PRO A 21 -7.17 -13.27 -0.39
CA PRO A 21 -6.15 -13.47 0.64
C PRO A 21 -4.92 -14.23 0.13
N PHE A 22 -3.74 -13.86 0.63
CA PHE A 22 -2.49 -14.59 0.40
C PHE A 22 -2.21 -15.52 1.57
N GLN A 23 -1.61 -16.67 1.31
CA GLN A 23 -1.06 -17.57 2.32
C GLN A 23 0.41 -17.23 2.60
N GLU A 24 0.96 -17.71 3.71
CA GLU A 24 2.38 -17.49 4.01
C GLU A 24 3.29 -18.05 2.91
N GLU A 25 2.87 -19.13 2.25
CA GLU A 25 3.60 -19.76 1.15
C GLU A 25 3.60 -18.92 -0.15
N ASP A 26 2.77 -17.89 -0.27
CA ASP A 26 2.77 -17.00 -1.43
C ASP A 26 3.96 -16.03 -1.47
N PHE A 27 4.62 -15.81 -0.33
CA PHE A 27 5.70 -14.83 -0.20
C PHE A 27 7.10 -15.40 -0.46
N PRO A 28 7.44 -16.63 -0.02
CA PRO A 28 8.66 -17.31 -0.43
C PRO A 28 8.76 -17.41 -1.96
N GLY A 29 9.83 -16.86 -2.53
CA GLY A 29 10.08 -16.87 -3.98
C GLY A 29 9.66 -15.61 -4.72
N LEU A 30 9.07 -14.62 -4.04
CA LEU A 30 8.96 -13.27 -4.61
C LEU A 30 10.36 -12.68 -4.84
N PRO A 31 10.58 -11.94 -5.95
CA PRO A 31 11.84 -11.28 -6.19
C PRO A 31 12.11 -10.19 -5.13
N ASP A 32 13.34 -9.71 -5.03
CA ASP A 32 13.72 -8.60 -4.14
C ASP A 32 13.43 -7.20 -4.73
N HIS A 33 12.76 -7.15 -5.89
CA HIS A 33 12.47 -5.93 -6.64
C HIS A 33 11.12 -5.97 -7.37
N ASP A 34 10.64 -4.77 -7.75
CA ASP A 34 9.58 -4.53 -8.73
C ASP A 34 8.18 -5.11 -8.39
N TRP A 35 7.89 -5.27 -7.10
CA TRP A 35 6.53 -5.54 -6.63
C TRP A 35 6.18 -4.75 -5.36
N THR A 36 4.89 -4.58 -5.13
CA THR A 36 4.34 -3.97 -3.93
C THR A 36 3.10 -4.73 -3.46
N LEU A 37 2.96 -4.91 -2.15
CA LEU A 37 1.78 -5.43 -1.50
C LEU A 37 1.05 -4.27 -0.84
N LEU A 38 -0.25 -4.13 -1.12
CA LEU A 38 -1.15 -3.17 -0.50
C LEU A 38 -2.18 -3.92 0.33
N VAL A 39 -2.37 -3.49 1.57
CA VAL A 39 -3.31 -4.08 2.52
C VAL A 39 -4.26 -2.99 3.01
N GLN A 40 -5.56 -3.19 2.78
CA GLN A 40 -6.61 -2.24 3.16
C GLN A 40 -7.10 -2.48 4.59
N ASP A 41 -7.78 -1.49 5.16
CA ASP A 41 -8.51 -1.59 6.42
C ASP A 41 -7.65 -2.01 7.62
N VAL A 42 -6.35 -1.66 7.64
CA VAL A 42 -5.42 -2.22 8.64
C VAL A 42 -5.75 -1.73 10.05
N ASP A 43 -6.26 -0.50 10.19
CA ASP A 43 -6.72 0.08 11.46
C ASP A 43 -7.85 -0.75 12.13
N LYS A 44 -8.59 -1.56 11.37
CA LYS A 44 -9.64 -2.43 11.92
C LYS A 44 -9.07 -3.68 12.61
N TRP A 45 -7.84 -4.06 12.28
CA TRP A 45 -7.20 -5.29 12.76
C TRP A 45 -6.07 -5.02 13.75
N ASP A 46 -5.41 -3.86 13.64
CA ASP A 46 -4.28 -3.48 14.47
C ASP A 46 -4.59 -2.21 15.29
N ALA A 47 -4.55 -2.33 16.61
CA ALA A 47 -4.90 -1.25 17.53
C ALA A 47 -3.87 -0.11 17.52
N ASP A 48 -2.60 -0.42 17.26
CA ASP A 48 -1.51 0.55 17.24
C ASP A 48 -1.58 1.37 15.93
N VAL A 49 -1.90 0.72 14.81
CA VAL A 49 -2.19 1.41 13.54
C VAL A 49 -3.39 2.33 13.69
N ARG A 50 -4.47 1.86 14.34
CA ARG A 50 -5.65 2.68 14.60
C ARG A 50 -5.37 3.92 15.44
N GLU A 51 -4.37 3.89 16.31
CA GLU A 51 -3.97 5.06 17.10
C GLU A 51 -3.45 6.20 16.23
N LEU A 52 -2.88 5.93 15.04
CA LEU A 52 -2.44 6.96 14.10
C LEU A 52 -3.59 7.87 13.65
N LEU A 53 -4.81 7.35 13.53
CA LEU A 53 -6.01 8.14 13.20
C LEU A 53 -6.27 9.26 14.22
N ALA A 54 -5.78 9.10 15.45
CA ALA A 54 -5.93 10.10 16.50
C ALA A 54 -5.22 11.43 16.16
N GLN A 55 -4.19 11.39 15.31
CA GLN A 55 -3.44 12.57 14.83
C GLN A 55 -4.22 13.35 13.75
N PHE A 56 -5.22 12.73 13.12
CA PHE A 56 -6.04 13.30 12.06
C PHE A 56 -7.41 13.82 12.55
N ARG A 57 -7.59 13.94 13.88
CA ARG A 57 -8.85 14.43 14.50
C ARG A 57 -9.22 15.88 14.15
N PHE A 58 -8.35 16.60 13.45
CA PHE A 58 -8.67 17.90 12.87
C PHE A 58 -9.64 17.80 11.66
N LEU A 59 -9.78 16.63 11.05
CA LEU A 59 -10.78 16.36 10.03
C LEU A 59 -12.09 15.83 10.64
N PRO A 60 -13.26 16.16 10.07
CA PRO A 60 -14.51 15.52 10.44
C PRO A 60 -14.42 14.01 10.24
N ARG A 61 -14.88 13.22 11.22
CA ARG A 61 -14.79 11.74 11.16
C ARG A 61 -15.38 11.13 9.90
N TRP A 62 -16.44 11.72 9.35
CA TRP A 62 -17.10 11.23 8.14
C TRP A 62 -16.28 11.44 6.84
N ARG A 63 -15.18 12.20 6.90
CA ARG A 63 -14.23 12.39 5.79
C ARG A 63 -13.08 11.39 5.80
N VAL A 64 -12.88 10.67 6.90
CA VAL A 64 -11.77 9.72 7.08
C VAL A 64 -12.31 8.31 6.86
N ASP A 65 -11.67 7.55 5.97
CA ASP A 65 -12.11 6.20 5.60
C ASP A 65 -11.35 5.14 6.42
N ASP A 66 -10.16 4.72 5.97
CA ASP A 66 -9.33 3.69 6.58
C ASP A 66 -7.82 4.00 6.51
N ILE A 67 -6.99 3.12 7.10
CA ILE A 67 -5.53 3.13 6.87
C ILE A 67 -5.16 1.95 5.98
N MET A 68 -4.69 2.27 4.77
CA MET A 68 -4.01 1.33 3.87
C MET A 68 -2.51 1.33 4.14
N ILE A 69 -1.90 0.14 4.24
CA ILE A 69 -0.45 -0.02 4.35
C ILE A 69 0.08 -0.66 3.07
N SER A 70 1.14 -0.07 2.52
CA SER A 70 1.91 -0.66 1.42
C SER A 70 3.30 -1.10 1.86
N PHE A 71 3.69 -2.32 1.51
CA PHE A 71 5.08 -2.77 1.50
C PHE A 71 5.57 -2.83 0.05
N ALA A 72 6.76 -2.33 -0.23
CA ALA A 72 7.33 -2.35 -1.58
C ALA A 72 8.77 -2.87 -1.53
N ALA A 73 9.06 -3.85 -2.38
CA ALA A 73 10.43 -4.23 -2.69
C ALA A 73 11.10 -3.12 -3.52
N THR A 74 12.41 -3.22 -3.74
CA THR A 74 13.16 -2.18 -4.47
C THR A 74 12.55 -1.95 -5.85
N GLY A 75 12.19 -0.71 -6.19
CA GLY A 75 11.54 -0.40 -7.48
C GLY A 75 10.04 -0.72 -7.56
N GLY A 76 9.47 -1.35 -6.52
CA GLY A 76 8.04 -1.62 -6.40
C GLY A 76 7.20 -0.35 -6.42
N SER A 77 6.13 -0.36 -7.22
CA SER A 77 5.25 0.78 -7.44
C SER A 77 3.87 0.29 -7.89
N VAL A 78 2.90 1.19 -7.89
CA VAL A 78 1.58 0.99 -8.52
C VAL A 78 1.44 1.77 -9.84
N GLY A 79 2.53 2.40 -10.29
CA GLY A 79 2.53 3.29 -11.44
C GLY A 79 1.95 4.67 -11.14
N ALA A 80 1.99 5.55 -12.15
CA ALA A 80 1.34 6.86 -12.08
C ALA A 80 -0.18 6.67 -12.11
N HIS A 81 -0.88 7.26 -11.14
CA HIS A 81 -2.33 7.18 -11.01
C HIS A 81 -2.85 8.43 -10.29
N VAL A 82 -4.16 8.60 -10.30
CA VAL A 82 -4.89 9.68 -9.62
C VAL A 82 -5.97 9.07 -8.76
N ASP A 83 -6.11 9.59 -7.54
CA ASP A 83 -7.18 9.22 -6.62
C ASP A 83 -8.27 10.30 -6.60
N HIS A 84 -9.51 9.88 -6.32
CA HIS A 84 -10.67 10.77 -6.22
C HIS A 84 -10.95 11.21 -4.76
N TYR A 85 -9.99 11.00 -3.87
CA TYR A 85 -10.07 11.30 -2.44
C TYR A 85 -8.76 11.95 -1.96
N ASP A 86 -8.83 12.70 -0.87
CA ASP A 86 -7.65 13.25 -0.22
C ASP A 86 -6.86 12.11 0.45
N VAL A 87 -5.52 12.14 0.37
CA VAL A 87 -4.64 11.14 0.98
C VAL A 87 -3.50 11.80 1.73
N PHE A 88 -3.14 11.22 2.88
CA PHE A 88 -1.90 11.52 3.59
C PHE A 88 -0.93 10.35 3.40
N LEU A 89 0.21 10.59 2.75
CA LEU A 89 1.26 9.60 2.58
C LEU A 89 2.26 9.71 3.73
N LEU A 90 2.30 8.69 4.60
CA LEU A 90 3.23 8.60 5.71
C LEU A 90 4.33 7.57 5.42
N GLN A 91 5.59 8.01 5.42
CA GLN A 91 6.73 7.10 5.28
C GLN A 91 7.05 6.46 6.63
N ALA A 92 6.89 5.13 6.75
CA ALA A 92 7.19 4.38 7.98
C ALA A 92 8.66 3.93 8.05
N GLN A 93 9.07 2.98 7.19
CA GLN A 93 10.44 2.44 7.14
C GLN A 93 10.98 2.47 5.72
N GLY A 94 12.30 2.68 5.60
CA GLY A 94 12.99 2.80 4.32
C GLY A 94 12.74 4.16 3.66
N GLU A 95 12.98 4.24 2.36
CA GLU A 95 12.86 5.48 1.59
C GLU A 95 12.00 5.25 0.35
N ARG A 96 11.19 6.27 -0.01
CA ARG A 96 10.37 6.25 -1.22
C ARG A 96 10.42 7.61 -1.90
N ARG A 97 10.70 7.60 -3.20
CA ARG A 97 10.62 8.79 -4.05
C ARG A 97 9.18 8.96 -4.54
N TRP A 98 8.54 10.03 -4.09
CA TRP A 98 7.22 10.45 -4.56
C TRP A 98 7.39 11.57 -5.61
N MET A 99 6.61 11.50 -6.68
CA MET A 99 6.52 12.55 -7.71
C MET A 99 5.06 12.93 -7.82
N ILE A 100 4.77 14.22 -7.72
CA ILE A 100 3.43 14.80 -7.75
C ILE A 100 3.46 15.89 -8.81
N ASP A 101 2.48 15.88 -9.71
CA ASP A 101 2.30 16.88 -10.78
C ASP A 101 1.22 17.91 -10.42
#